data_AF-A0A060BSS2-F1
#
_entry.id   AF-A0A060BSS2-F1
#
_cell.length_a   1.000
_cell.length_b   1.000
_cell.length_c   1.000
_cell.angle_alpha   90.00
_cell.angle_beta   90.00
_cell.angle_gamma   90.00
#
_symmetry.space_group_name_H-M   'P 1'
#
loop_
_entity.id
_entity.type
_entity.pdbx_description
1 polymer ?
#
loop_
_entity_poly.entity_id
_entity_poly.type
_entity_poly.pdbx_seq_one_letter_code
_entity_poly.pdbx_strand_id
1 'polypeptide(L)'
;MGVDRLDYTKGLVHRLLAFEKLLEKHPEHLEKVSLLQISVPSRTDVKEYQELKEEMDQLVGRINGRFTTPNWSPIRYIYGCVSQDELAAFYRDSAVGLVTPLRDGMNLVAKEFVACQINIPPGVLIVSP
;
A
#
# COMPACT_ATOMS: atom_id res chain seq x y z
N MET A 1 2.98 -4.64 1.16
CA MET A 1 2.98 -3.75 -0.02
C MET A 1 1.58 -3.65 -0.58
N GLY A 2 1.15 -2.46 -1.00
CA GLY A 2 -0.07 -2.23 -1.76
C GLY A 2 0.23 -1.49 -3.06
N VAL A 3 -0.44 -1.87 -4.16
CA VAL A 3 -0.24 -1.26 -5.48
C VAL A 3 -1.59 -1.12 -6.15
N ASP A 4 -1.98 0.11 -6.45
CA ASP A 4 -3.28 0.41 -7.02
C ASP A 4 -3.21 1.69 -7.85
N ARG A 5 -4.21 1.89 -8.72
CA ARG A 5 -4.50 3.24 -9.22
C ARG A 5 -5.04 4.08 -8.08
N LEU A 6 -4.73 5.37 -8.08
CA LEU A 6 -5.38 6.32 -7.18
C LEU A 6 -6.85 6.42 -7.57
N ASP A 7 -7.71 5.65 -6.89
CA ASP A 7 -9.14 5.53 -7.18
C ASP A 7 -9.88 5.20 -5.89
N TYR A 8 -11.02 5.86 -5.64
CA TYR A 8 -11.77 5.72 -4.39
C TYR A 8 -12.31 4.30 -4.17
N THR A 9 -12.51 3.52 -5.23
CA THR A 9 -12.93 2.11 -5.15
C THR A 9 -11.86 1.20 -4.51
N LYS A 10 -10.60 1.64 -4.47
CA LYS A 10 -9.46 0.85 -4.00
C LYS A 10 -9.25 0.90 -2.48
N GLY A 11 -10.04 1.69 -1.75
CA GLY A 11 -10.01 1.70 -0.29
C GLY A 11 -8.67 2.12 0.31
N LEU A 12 -7.88 2.94 -0.39
CA LEU A 12 -6.50 3.28 -0.01
C LEU A 12 -6.44 3.96 1.37
N VAL A 13 -7.36 4.89 1.64
CA VAL A 13 -7.52 5.55 2.95
C VAL A 13 -7.72 4.52 4.07
N HIS A 14 -8.62 3.55 3.86
CA HIS A 14 -8.90 2.51 4.85
C HIS A 14 -7.69 1.62 5.10
N ARG A 15 -6.89 1.36 4.06
CA ARG A 15 -5.65 0.60 4.18
C ARG A 15 -4.61 1.34 5.02
N LEU A 16 -4.43 2.65 4.80
CA LEU A 16 -3.53 3.48 5.61
C LEU A 16 -3.97 3.51 7.08
N LEU A 17 -5.27 3.70 7.34
CA LEU A 17 -5.82 3.70 8.70
C LEU A 17 -5.70 2.33 9.38
N ALA A 18 -5.88 1.24 8.63
CA ALA A 18 -5.66 -0.11 9.14
C ALA A 18 -4.19 -0.34 9.52
N PHE A 19 -3.25 0.17 8.72
CA PHE A 19 -1.83 0.11 9.03
C PHE A 19 -1.46 0.96 10.24
N GLU A 20 -2.01 2.18 10.38
CA GLU A 20 -1.87 2.97 11.61
C GLU A 20 -2.35 2.20 12.83
N LYS A 21 -3.54 1.60 12.75
CA LYS A 21 -4.13 0.81 13.85
C LYS A 21 -3.29 -0.42 14.20
N LEU A 22 -2.61 -1.03 13.22
CA LEU A 22 -1.63 -2.09 13.49
C LEU A 22 -0.49 -1.55 14.36
N LEU A 23 0.12 -0.43 13.98
CA LEU A 23 1.23 0.17 14.73
C LEU A 23 0.81 0.62 16.13
N GLU A 24 -0.42 1.10 16.30
CA GLU A 24 -0.97 1.48 17.61
C GLU A 24 -1.22 0.30 18.55
N LYS A 25 -1.83 -0.78 18.02
CA LYS A 25 -2.26 -1.92 18.83
C LYS A 25 -1.17 -2.96 19.03
N HIS A 26 -0.20 -3.00 18.12
CA HIS A 26 0.87 -3.99 18.08
C HIS A 26 2.23 -3.28 18.01
N PRO A 27 2.66 -2.62 19.10
CA PRO A 27 3.92 -1.89 19.14
C PRO A 27 5.15 -2.79 18.90
N GLU A 28 5.02 -4.10 19.05
CA GLU A 28 6.04 -5.08 18.70
C GLU A 28 6.48 -5.05 17.23
N HIS A 29 5.68 -4.43 16.35
CA HIS A 29 5.97 -4.26 14.93
C HIS A 29 6.63 -2.92 14.57
N LEU A 30 6.71 -1.96 15.50
CA LEU A 30 7.42 -0.69 15.28
C LEU A 30 8.87 -0.97 14.88
N GLU A 31 9.38 -0.23 13.89
CA GLU A 31 10.71 -0.40 13.29
C GLU A 31 11.01 -1.75 12.64
N LYS A 32 10.05 -2.70 12.63
CA LYS A 32 10.21 -4.02 12.00
C LYS A 32 9.44 -4.19 10.71
N VAL A 33 8.40 -3.37 10.51
CA VAL A 33 7.56 -3.43 9.31
C VAL A 33 7.47 -2.05 8.67
N SER A 34 7.38 -2.01 7.35
CA SER A 34 7.06 -0.78 6.60
C SER A 34 6.03 -1.10 5.53
N LEU A 35 5.10 -0.17 5.31
CA LEU A 35 4.15 -0.22 4.22
C LEU A 35 4.71 0.54 3.01
N LEU A 36 5.00 -0.19 1.93
CA LEU A 36 5.17 0.40 0.60
C LEU A 36 3.80 0.48 -0.08
N GLN A 37 3.34 1.70 -0.38
CA GLN A 37 2.12 1.98 -1.13
C GLN A 37 2.49 2.70 -2.43
N ILE A 38 2.23 2.06 -3.56
CA ILE A 38 2.38 2.65 -4.89
C ILE A 38 1.00 3.02 -5.41
N SER A 39 0.81 4.30 -5.74
CA SER A 39 -0.45 4.83 -6.27
C SER A 39 -0.21 5.44 -7.65
N VAL A 40 -0.71 4.75 -8.69
CA VAL A 40 -0.59 5.22 -10.06
C VAL A 40 -1.62 6.33 -10.31
N PRO A 41 -1.23 7.51 -10.83
CA PRO A 41 -2.16 8.58 -11.17
C PRO A 41 -3.29 8.10 -12.09
N SER A 42 -4.51 8.50 -11.80
CA SER A 42 -5.69 8.18 -12.62
C SER A 42 -6.65 9.35 -12.56
N ARG A 43 -7.22 9.75 -13.71
CA ARG A 43 -8.25 10.79 -13.84
C ARG A 43 -7.94 12.07 -13.04
N THR A 44 -6.73 12.61 -13.23
CA THR A 44 -6.19 13.74 -12.46
C THR A 44 -7.00 15.03 -12.58
N ASP A 45 -7.82 15.16 -13.61
CA ASP A 45 -8.65 16.35 -13.86
C ASP A 45 -10.01 16.30 -13.14
N VAL A 46 -10.30 15.20 -12.44
CA VAL A 46 -11.56 14.97 -11.73
C VAL A 46 -11.38 15.32 -10.25
N LYS A 47 -12.25 16.19 -9.71
CA LYS A 47 -12.16 16.74 -8.35
C LYS A 47 -12.05 15.66 -7.28
N GLU A 48 -12.85 14.61 -7.38
CA GLU A 48 -12.87 13.50 -6.43
C GLU A 48 -11.54 12.74 -6.37
N TYR A 49 -10.79 12.69 -7.48
CA TYR A 49 -9.47 12.07 -7.52
C TYR A 49 -8.39 12.99 -6.93
N GLN A 50 -8.56 14.31 -7.05
CA GLN A 50 -7.69 15.31 -6.42
C GLN A 50 -7.89 15.31 -4.89
N GLU A 51 -9.14 15.30 -4.44
CA GLU A 51 -9.48 15.21 -3.01
C GLU A 51 -8.94 13.92 -2.38
N LEU A 52 -9.07 12.78 -3.06
CA LEU A 52 -8.48 11.52 -2.61
C LEU A 52 -6.96 11.58 -2.51
N LYS A 53 -6.29 12.24 -3.46
CA LYS A 53 -4.84 12.45 -3.42
C LYS A 53 -4.45 13.25 -2.19
N GLU A 54 -5.13 14.37 -1.96
CA GLU A 54 -4.87 15.25 -0.81
C GLU A 54 -5.09 14.52 0.52
N GLU A 55 -6.18 13.75 0.62
CA GLU A 55 -6.48 12.94 1.81
C GLU A 55 -5.38 11.89 2.06
N MET A 56 -4.93 11.20 1.00
CA MET A 56 -3.82 10.25 1.08
C MET A 56 -2.52 10.93 1.54
N ASP A 57 -2.16 12.07 0.94
CA ASP A 57 -0.95 12.82 1.27
C ASP A 57 -0.97 13.29 2.73
N GLN A 58 -2.11 13.81 3.21
CA GLN A 58 -2.31 14.21 4.60
C GLN A 58 -2.21 13.02 5.57
N LEU A 59 -2.84 11.89 5.25
CA LEU A 59 -2.79 10.69 6.10
C LEU A 59 -1.39 10.11 6.19
N VAL A 60 -0.68 10.00 5.06
CA VAL A 60 0.72 9.54 5.04
C VAL A 60 1.58 10.48 5.88
N GLY A 61 1.44 11.80 5.69
CA GLY A 61 2.16 12.81 6.48
C GLY A 61 1.87 12.70 7.98
N ARG A 62 0.60 12.55 8.37
CA ARG A 62 0.17 12.40 9.76
C ARG A 62 0.73 11.14 10.40
N ILE A 63 0.59 9.98 9.74
CA ILE A 63 1.04 8.70 10.27
C ILE A 63 2.58 8.68 10.36
N ASN A 64 3.27 9.09 9.30
CA ASN A 64 4.72 9.18 9.34
C ASN A 64 5.20 10.18 10.39
N GLY A 65 4.58 11.35 10.52
CA GLY A 65 4.94 12.34 11.54
C GLY A 65 4.81 11.83 12.98
N ARG A 66 3.91 10.87 13.21
CA ARG A 66 3.69 10.27 14.53
C ARG A 66 4.65 9.12 14.86
N PHE A 67 5.00 8.30 13.88
CA PHE A 67 5.70 7.02 14.11
C PHE A 67 7.13 6.97 13.54
N THR A 68 7.52 7.91 12.67
CA THR A 68 8.88 7.92 12.09
C THR A 68 9.92 8.11 13.17
N THR A 69 11.00 7.35 13.06
CA THR A 69 12.22 7.52 13.86
C THR A 69 13.40 7.82 12.93
N PRO A 70 14.59 8.21 13.46
CA PRO A 70 15.72 8.54 12.60
C PRO A 70 16.13 7.44 11.61
N ASN A 71 15.85 6.17 11.92
CA ASN A 71 16.25 5.01 11.13
C ASN A 71 15.09 4.34 10.38
N TRP A 72 13.84 4.75 10.63
CA TRP A 72 12.67 4.03 10.13
C TRP A 72 11.54 4.96 9.74
N SER A 73 10.99 4.72 8.55
CA SER A 73 9.75 5.33 8.07
C SER A 73 8.66 4.26 7.92
N PRO A 74 7.49 4.43 8.56
CA PRO A 74 6.45 3.42 8.56
C PRO A 74 5.79 3.28 7.19
N ILE A 75 5.53 4.39 6.48
CA ILE A 75 4.90 4.36 5.16
C ILE A 75 5.83 4.99 4.13
N ARG A 76 6.21 4.20 3.12
CA ARG A 76 6.81 4.68 1.88
C ARG A 76 5.71 4.80 0.84
N TYR A 77 5.38 6.03 0.47
CA TYR A 77 4.34 6.33 -0.50
C TYR A 77 4.94 6.84 -1.80
N ILE A 78 4.61 6.17 -2.91
CA ILE A 78 5.05 6.55 -4.25
C ILE A 78 3.81 6.92 -5.06
N TYR A 79 3.68 8.20 -5.42
CA TYR A 79 2.69 8.67 -6.38
C TYR A 79 3.32 8.75 -7.76
N GLY A 80 3.07 7.73 -8.60
CA GLY A 80 3.71 7.60 -9.89
C GLY A 80 3.64 6.19 -10.44
N CYS A 81 4.37 5.95 -11.54
CA CYS A 81 4.49 4.64 -12.17
C CYS A 81 5.83 4.00 -11.81
N VAL A 82 5.81 2.68 -11.63
CA VAL A 82 6.99 1.82 -11.59
C VAL A 82 6.92 0.86 -12.78
N SER A 83 8.07 0.44 -13.30
CA SER A 83 8.11 -0.56 -14.35
C SER A 83 7.58 -1.91 -13.86
N GLN A 84 7.13 -2.76 -14.78
CA GLN A 84 6.62 -4.09 -14.43
C GLN A 84 7.70 -4.96 -13.77
N ASP A 85 8.96 -4.83 -14.19
CA ASP A 85 10.08 -5.57 -13.62
C ASP A 85 10.38 -5.14 -12.18
N GLU A 86 10.40 -3.83 -11.91
CA GLU A 86 10.54 -3.30 -10.54
C GLU A 86 9.37 -3.74 -9.66
N LEU A 87 8.15 -3.72 -10.22
CA LEU A 87 6.95 -4.13 -9.50
C LEU A 87 7.01 -5.62 -9.11
N ALA A 88 7.44 -6.49 -10.03
CA ALA A 88 7.63 -7.91 -9.77
C ALA A 88 8.72 -8.15 -8.71
N ALA A 89 9.80 -7.36 -8.73
CA ALA A 89 10.85 -7.41 -7.70
C ALA A 89 10.28 -7.02 -6.33
N PHE A 90 9.52 -5.93 -6.25
CA PHE A 90 8.89 -5.52 -4.99
C PHE A 90 7.89 -6.56 -4.48
N TYR A 91 7.10 -7.19 -5.35
CA TYR A 91 6.20 -8.27 -4.94
C TYR A 91 6.97 -9.44 -4.34
N ARG A 92 8.07 -9.85 -4.98
CA ARG A 92 8.92 -10.96 -4.52
C ARG A 92 9.56 -10.68 -3.16
N ASP A 93 9.99 -9.45 -2.92
CA ASP A 93 10.65 -9.05 -1.67
C ASP A 93 9.66 -8.72 -0.54
N SER A 94 8.38 -8.58 -0.87
CA SER A 94 7.33 -8.25 0.10
C SER A 94 6.84 -9.48 0.85
N ALA A 95 7.01 -9.49 2.17
CA ALA A 95 6.46 -10.53 3.03
C ALA A 95 4.91 -10.56 3.05
N VAL A 96 4.25 -9.43 2.77
CA VAL A 96 2.79 -9.32 2.74
C VAL A 96 2.32 -8.47 1.56
N GLY A 97 1.39 -8.98 0.77
CA GLY A 97 0.63 -8.24 -0.24
C GLY A 97 -0.72 -7.78 0.33
N LEU A 98 -1.02 -6.48 0.23
CA LEU A 98 -2.27 -5.88 0.70
C LEU A 98 -3.11 -5.46 -0.51
N VAL A 99 -4.12 -6.27 -0.83
CA VAL A 99 -5.06 -6.00 -1.93
C VAL A 99 -6.46 -5.89 -1.35
N THR A 100 -6.78 -4.70 -0.82
CA THR A 100 -7.99 -4.46 -0.03
C THR A 100 -8.93 -3.43 -0.68
N PRO A 101 -9.36 -3.59 -1.94
CA PRO A 101 -10.33 -2.67 -2.55
C PRO A 101 -11.69 -2.76 -1.85
N LEU A 102 -12.44 -1.66 -1.86
CA LEU A 102 -13.83 -1.64 -1.38
C LEU A 102 -14.73 -2.40 -2.35
N ARG A 103 -14.50 -2.22 -3.65
CA ARG A 103 -15.15 -2.96 -4.74
C ARG A 103 -14.19 -3.05 -5.92
N ASP A 104 -14.05 -4.25 -6.48
CA ASP A 104 -13.25 -4.49 -7.67
C ASP A 104 -13.85 -5.65 -8.45
N GLY A 105 -13.90 -5.55 -9.78
CA GLY A 105 -14.41 -6.64 -10.60
C GLY A 105 -13.43 -7.81 -10.63
N MET A 106 -12.15 -7.50 -10.80
CA MET A 106 -11.04 -8.45 -10.74
C MET A 106 -9.76 -7.66 -10.46
N ASN A 107 -8.99 -8.11 -9.48
CA ASN A 107 -7.74 -7.45 -9.13
C ASN A 107 -6.56 -8.31 -9.59
N LEU A 108 -5.92 -7.94 -10.70
CA LEU A 108 -4.75 -8.66 -11.22
C LEU A 108 -3.53 -8.53 -10.31
N VAL A 109 -3.39 -7.43 -9.57
CA VAL A 109 -2.30 -7.23 -8.61
C VAL A 109 -2.28 -8.35 -7.56
N ALA A 110 -3.44 -8.84 -7.12
CA ALA A 110 -3.49 -10.01 -6.22
C ALA A 110 -2.86 -11.26 -6.85
N LYS A 111 -3.14 -11.53 -8.13
CA LYS A 111 -2.62 -12.68 -8.85
C LYS A 111 -1.13 -12.52 -9.16
N GLU A 112 -0.74 -11.32 -9.58
CA GLU A 112 0.65 -10.95 -9.86
C GLU A 112 1.52 -11.10 -8.60
N PHE A 113 1.03 -10.64 -7.44
CA PHE A 113 1.71 -10.81 -6.17
C PHE A 113 2.01 -12.28 -5.88
N VAL A 114 0.99 -13.16 -5.98
CA VAL A 114 1.12 -14.61 -5.75
C VAL A 114 2.06 -15.24 -6.79
N ALA A 115 1.95 -14.86 -8.06
CA ALA A 115 2.82 -15.36 -9.12
C ALA A 115 4.30 -15.01 -8.91
N CYS A 116 4.60 -13.90 -8.21
CA CYS A 116 5.95 -13.48 -7.90
C CYS A 116 6.55 -14.14 -6.65
N GLN A 117 5.76 -14.88 -5.85
CA GLN A 117 6.22 -15.54 -4.62
C GLN A 117 6.99 -16.83 -4.90
N ILE A 118 8.28 -16.68 -5.22
CA ILE A 118 9.21 -17.81 -5.46
C ILE A 118 10.09 -18.15 -4.25
N ASN A 119 10.13 -17.28 -3.24
CA ASN A 119 10.94 -17.45 -2.04
C ASN A 119 10.29 -18.45 -1.07
N ILE A 120 11.10 -19.06 -0.19
CA ILE A 120 10.64 -19.99 0.86
C ILE A 120 11.03 -19.43 2.23
N PRO A 121 10.06 -19.18 3.14
CA PRO A 121 8.62 -19.26 2.92
C PRO A 121 8.10 -18.16 1.96
N PRO A 122 6.99 -18.39 1.24
CA PRO A 122 6.39 -17.37 0.39
C PRO A 122 5.74 -16.27 1.24
N GLY A 123 5.60 -15.08 0.67
CA GLY A 123 4.81 -14.00 1.25
C GLY A 123 3.31 -14.33 1.31
N VAL A 124 2.58 -13.57 2.13
CA VAL A 124 1.15 -13.79 2.40
C VAL A 124 0.32 -12.71 1.71
N LEU A 125 -0.75 -13.11 1.01
CA LEU A 125 -1.72 -12.19 0.44
C LEU A 125 -2.87 -11.95 1.43
N ILE A 126 -3.12 -10.69 1.79
CA ILE A 126 -4.34 -10.24 2.44
C ILE A 126 -5.22 -9.60 1.36
N VAL A 127 -6.38 -10.18 1.14
CA VAL A 127 -7.31 -9.79 0.07
C VAL A 127 -8.68 -9.44 0.62
N SER A 128 -9.31 -8.41 0.05
CA SER A 128 -10.73 -8.10 0.31
C SER A 128 -11.62 -9.25 -0.17
N PRO A 129 -12.70 -9.62 0.57
CA PRO A 129 -13.64 -10.65 0.17
C PRO A 129 -14.46 -10.29 -1.08
#